data_AF-A0A645CK77-F1
#
_entry.id   AF-A0A645CK77-F1
#
_cell.length_a   1.000
_cell.length_b   1.000
_cell.length_c   1.000
_cell.angle_alpha   90.00
_cell.angle_beta   90.00
_cell.angle_gamma   90.00
#
_symmetry.space_group_name_H-M   'P 1'
#
loop_
_entity.id
_entity.type
_entity.pdbx_description
1 polymer ?
#
loop_
_entity_poly.entity_id
_entity_poly.type
_entity_poly.pdbx_seq_one_letter_code
_entity_poly.pdbx_strand_id
1 'polypeptide(L)'
;MPTPGAVMEATKLLYDVLGDVLVFDVGGATTDVHSVTEGSLEVLDILVTPEPKAKRTVEGDLGVYVNRANVIELLTHHETEGNSKEYIESQIKPIPATEEERKWSGVLTKKAVEVAISRHVGYIKRVYGAGKNFLAYGKDLSMVKYIVGTGGALTRLPKGEETLEGIKEIKEDLTMYPRAEAKVLIDNMYIMACAGVLSRENKEAAITLLKESLKL
;
A
#
# COMPACT_ATOMS: atom_id res chain seq x y z
N MET A 1 21.62 0.35 -5.16
CA MET A 1 20.42 1.09 -4.73
C MET A 1 19.74 0.26 -3.65
N PRO A 2 19.35 0.82 -2.49
CA PRO A 2 18.58 0.10 -1.49
C PRO A 2 17.20 -0.32 -2.03
N THR A 3 16.64 -1.43 -1.54
CA THR A 3 15.35 -1.99 -2.00
C THR A 3 14.22 -0.95 -2.06
N PRO A 4 13.98 -0.13 -1.01
CA PRO A 4 12.89 0.83 -1.08
C PRO A 4 13.12 1.95 -2.11
N GLY A 5 14.38 2.30 -2.36
CA GLY A 5 14.73 3.22 -3.44
C GLY A 5 14.39 2.62 -4.81
N ALA A 6 14.66 1.32 -4.98
CA ALA A 6 14.38 0.62 -6.22
C ALA A 6 12.88 0.46 -6.47
N VAL A 7 12.10 0.11 -5.45
CA VAL A 7 10.64 0.06 -5.56
C VAL A 7 10.08 1.43 -5.96
N MET A 8 10.56 2.54 -5.38
CA MET A 8 10.13 3.88 -5.78
C MET A 8 10.46 4.20 -7.25
N GLU A 9 11.63 3.81 -7.76
CA GLU A 9 11.96 3.99 -9.17
C GLU A 9 11.07 3.14 -10.09
N ALA A 10 10.72 1.92 -9.69
CA ALA A 10 9.72 1.12 -10.40
C ALA A 10 8.32 1.76 -10.34
N THR A 11 7.91 2.33 -9.21
CA THR A 11 6.63 3.04 -9.07
C THR A 11 6.54 4.24 -10.03
N LYS A 12 7.60 5.04 -10.14
CA LYS A 12 7.65 6.16 -11.11
C LYS A 12 7.56 5.66 -12.55
N LEU A 13 8.23 4.55 -12.86
CA LEU A 13 8.18 3.94 -14.18
C LEU A 13 6.78 3.42 -14.52
N LEU A 14 6.09 2.82 -13.55
CA LEU A 14 4.68 2.42 -13.70
C LEU A 14 3.78 3.64 -13.90
N TYR A 15 4.04 4.75 -13.21
CA TYR A 15 3.30 6.00 -13.42
C TYR A 15 3.39 6.49 -14.86
N ASP A 16 4.59 6.47 -15.45
CA ASP A 16 4.80 6.91 -16.84
C ASP A 16 4.03 6.04 -17.86
N VAL A 17 3.72 4.78 -17.50
CA VAL A 17 3.06 3.81 -18.39
C VAL A 17 1.55 3.70 -18.13
N LEU A 18 1.12 3.78 -16.87
CA LEU A 18 -0.24 3.46 -16.42
C LEU A 18 -1.00 4.69 -15.88
N GLY A 19 -0.28 5.76 -15.51
CA GLY A 19 -0.82 6.90 -14.77
C GLY A 19 -0.78 6.69 -13.26
N ASP A 20 -1.67 7.39 -12.53
CA ASP A 20 -1.66 7.44 -11.07
C ASP A 20 -1.63 6.06 -10.40
N VAL A 21 -0.61 5.84 -9.57
CA VAL A 21 -0.30 4.51 -9.02
C VAL A 21 0.02 4.59 -7.53
N LEU A 22 -0.42 3.58 -6.80
CA LEU A 22 -0.14 3.33 -5.39
C LEU A 22 0.48 1.93 -5.28
N VAL A 23 1.57 1.79 -4.53
CA VAL A 23 2.28 0.52 -4.35
C VAL A 23 2.42 0.24 -2.87
N PHE A 24 2.10 -0.99 -2.46
CA PHE A 24 2.40 -1.54 -1.14
C PHE A 24 3.53 -2.57 -1.26
N ASP A 25 4.60 -2.38 -0.50
CA ASP A 25 5.65 -3.38 -0.30
C ASP A 25 5.57 -3.85 1.16
N VAL A 26 4.93 -5.00 1.37
CA VAL A 26 4.74 -5.57 2.72
C VAL A 26 5.80 -6.62 2.97
N GLY A 27 6.77 -6.27 3.82
CA GLY A 27 7.87 -7.11 4.23
C GLY A 27 7.69 -7.71 5.62
N GLY A 28 8.64 -8.57 6.00
CA GLY A 28 8.68 -9.14 7.35
C GLY A 28 8.96 -8.10 8.43
N ALA A 29 9.66 -7.00 8.11
CA ALA A 29 10.07 -5.98 9.07
C ALA A 29 9.34 -4.64 8.92
N THR A 30 9.05 -4.22 7.69
CA THR A 30 8.40 -2.93 7.42
C THR A 30 7.29 -3.09 6.40
N THR A 31 6.37 -2.14 6.39
CA THR A 31 5.47 -1.91 5.25
C THR A 31 5.81 -0.56 4.65
N ASP A 32 6.13 -0.55 3.36
CA ASP A 32 6.41 0.67 2.61
C ASP A 32 5.23 0.98 1.69
N VAL A 33 4.78 2.24 1.67
CA VAL A 33 3.72 2.73 0.78
C VAL A 33 4.30 3.79 -0.14
N HIS A 34 4.19 3.56 -1.45
CA HIS A 34 4.68 4.47 -2.48
C HIS A 34 3.51 4.96 -3.32
N SER A 35 3.29 6.27 -3.39
CA SER A 35 2.31 6.85 -4.30
C SER A 35 2.99 7.77 -5.31
N VAL A 36 2.53 7.72 -6.55
CA VAL A 36 2.88 8.69 -7.60
C VAL A 36 1.59 9.15 -8.24
N THR A 37 1.16 10.37 -7.87
CA THR A 37 -0.06 11.00 -8.35
C THR A 37 -0.02 12.51 -8.07
N GLU A 38 -0.69 13.31 -8.89
CA GLU A 38 -0.89 14.75 -8.64
C GLU A 38 -2.08 15.02 -7.69
N GLY A 39 -2.95 14.03 -7.47
CA GLY A 39 -4.24 14.23 -6.81
C GLY A 39 -5.27 14.90 -7.71
N SER A 40 -6.45 15.17 -7.14
CA SER A 40 -7.56 15.83 -7.83
C SER A 40 -7.42 17.35 -7.75
N LEU A 41 -7.92 18.07 -8.76
CA LEU A 41 -7.91 19.54 -8.77
C LEU A 41 -8.74 20.10 -7.59
N GLU A 42 -9.84 19.44 -7.26
CA GLU A 42 -10.73 19.81 -6.16
C GLU A 42 -10.02 19.74 -4.80
N VAL A 43 -9.22 18.68 -4.58
CA VAL A 43 -8.45 18.53 -3.33
C VAL A 43 -7.29 19.51 -3.29
N LEU A 44 -6.59 19.72 -4.41
CA LEU A 44 -5.49 20.69 -4.51
C LEU A 44 -5.95 22.11 -4.17
N ASP A 45 -7.16 22.51 -4.59
CA ASP A 45 -7.73 23.82 -4.29
C ASP A 45 -7.93 24.06 -2.78
N ILE A 46 -8.14 23.00 -2.00
CA ILE A 46 -8.37 23.09 -0.55
C ILE A 46 -7.18 22.57 0.27
N LEU A 47 -6.08 22.19 -0.38
CA LEU A 47 -4.91 21.61 0.27
C LEU A 47 -4.13 22.69 1.03
N VAL A 48 -3.92 22.46 2.33
CA VAL A 48 -3.25 23.42 3.21
C VAL A 48 -1.74 23.45 3.01
N THR A 49 -1.14 22.31 2.66
CA THR A 49 0.30 22.19 2.45
C THR A 49 0.54 21.28 1.25
N PRO A 50 1.36 21.71 0.27
CA PRO A 50 1.59 20.91 -0.92
C PRO A 50 2.26 19.58 -0.57
N GLU A 51 1.79 18.51 -1.20
CA GLU A 51 2.40 17.19 -1.11
C GLU A 51 3.22 16.88 -2.37
N PRO A 52 4.33 16.13 -2.24
CA PRO A 52 5.10 15.75 -3.41
C PRO A 52 4.30 14.79 -4.31
N LYS A 53 4.49 14.90 -5.63
CA LYS A 53 3.92 13.96 -6.61
C LYS A 53 4.24 12.51 -6.25
N ALA A 54 5.52 12.23 -6.02
CA ALA A 54 6.02 10.94 -5.57
C ALA A 54 6.28 10.97 -4.05
N LYS A 55 5.53 10.17 -3.28
CA LYS A 55 5.64 10.09 -1.82
C LYS A 55 5.94 8.66 -1.40
N ARG A 56 6.82 8.50 -0.41
CA ARG A 56 7.05 7.24 0.29
C ARG A 56 6.75 7.43 1.77
N THR A 57 5.99 6.53 2.35
CA THR A 57 5.91 6.36 3.81
C THR A 57 6.50 5.01 4.19
N VAL A 58 7.23 4.97 5.30
CA VAL A 58 7.86 3.75 5.82
C VAL A 58 7.27 3.47 7.19
N GLU A 59 6.51 2.40 7.28
CA GLU A 59 5.89 1.95 8.52
C GLU A 59 6.81 0.92 9.18
N GLY A 60 7.75 1.44 9.95
CA GLY A 60 8.79 0.65 10.63
C GLY A 60 8.24 -0.31 11.68
N ASP A 61 7.04 -0.05 12.19
CA ASP A 61 6.32 -0.89 13.16
C ASP A 61 5.41 -1.93 12.50
N LEU A 62 5.16 -1.86 11.18
CA LEU A 62 4.19 -2.71 10.49
C LEU A 62 4.86 -3.83 9.67
N GLY A 63 5.68 -4.64 10.32
CA GLY A 63 6.29 -5.83 9.72
C GLY A 63 5.56 -7.11 10.11
N VAL A 64 5.25 -7.98 9.14
CA VAL A 64 4.42 -9.18 9.41
C VAL A 64 5.15 -10.32 10.13
N TYR A 65 6.48 -10.23 10.31
CA TYR A 65 7.28 -11.27 10.97
C TYR A 65 8.17 -10.72 12.10
N VAL A 66 9.11 -9.83 11.78
CA VAL A 66 10.04 -9.23 12.75
C VAL A 66 9.29 -8.34 13.74
N ASN A 67 8.38 -7.50 13.23
CA ASN A 67 7.57 -6.57 14.03
C ASN A 67 6.13 -7.06 14.26
N ARG A 68 5.91 -8.38 14.13
CA ARG A 68 4.58 -9.00 14.21
C ARG A 68 3.81 -8.64 15.48
N ALA A 69 4.50 -8.50 16.62
CA ALA A 69 3.87 -8.18 17.89
C ALA A 69 3.12 -6.84 17.82
N ASN A 70 3.72 -5.82 17.19
CA ASN A 70 3.08 -4.52 17.01
C ASN A 70 1.81 -4.65 16.15
N VAL A 71 1.85 -5.45 15.09
CA VAL A 71 0.70 -5.65 14.20
C VAL A 71 -0.41 -6.46 14.92
N ILE A 72 -0.04 -7.46 15.72
CA ILE A 72 -0.97 -8.23 16.56
C ILE A 72 -1.65 -7.34 17.59
N GLU A 73 -0.93 -6.36 18.16
CA GLU A 73 -1.51 -5.39 19.09
C GLU A 73 -2.59 -4.51 18.45
N LEU A 74 -2.52 -4.27 17.14
CA LEU A 74 -3.48 -3.48 16.38
C LEU A 74 -4.72 -4.30 15.94
N LEU A 75 -4.74 -5.61 16.17
CA LEU A 75 -5.90 -6.44 15.84
C LEU A 75 -7.08 -6.14 16.76
N THR A 76 -8.26 -6.01 16.15
CA THR A 76 -9.51 -5.91 16.88
C THR A 76 -9.97 -7.27 17.38
N HIS A 77 -10.89 -7.28 18.36
CA HIS A 77 -11.47 -8.53 18.87
C HIS A 77 -12.14 -9.38 17.78
N HIS A 78 -12.69 -8.75 16.73
CA HIS A 78 -13.29 -9.49 15.63
C HIS A 78 -12.20 -10.20 14.80
N GLU A 79 -11.07 -9.54 14.55
CA GLU A 79 -9.98 -10.08 13.73
C GLU A 79 -9.18 -11.18 14.42
N THR A 80 -9.20 -11.25 15.76
CA THR A 80 -8.59 -12.36 16.49
C THR A 80 -9.44 -13.62 16.47
N GLU A 81 -10.70 -13.55 16.02
CA GLU A 81 -11.64 -14.67 16.00
C GLU A 81 -11.76 -15.40 17.36
N GLY A 82 -11.57 -14.67 18.46
CA GLY A 82 -11.60 -15.21 19.82
C GLY A 82 -10.31 -15.91 20.28
N ASN A 83 -9.26 -15.93 19.47
CA ASN A 83 -7.95 -16.46 19.86
C ASN A 83 -7.15 -15.47 20.69
N SER A 84 -6.27 -15.98 21.55
CA SER A 84 -5.33 -15.16 22.30
C SER A 84 -4.22 -14.63 21.38
N LYS A 85 -3.64 -13.48 21.73
CA LYS A 85 -2.56 -12.88 20.94
C LYS A 85 -1.30 -13.75 20.95
N GLU A 86 -1.03 -14.46 22.05
CA GLU A 86 0.08 -15.40 22.18
C GLU A 86 -0.10 -16.60 21.24
N TYR A 87 -1.34 -17.09 21.10
CA TYR A 87 -1.65 -18.14 20.13
C TYR A 87 -1.39 -17.65 18.71
N ILE A 88 -1.93 -16.48 18.33
CA ILE A 88 -1.72 -15.90 17.00
C ILE A 88 -0.23 -15.73 16.73
N GLU A 89 0.52 -15.18 17.67
CA GLU A 89 1.96 -14.99 17.53
C GLU A 89 2.70 -16.32 17.31
N SER A 90 2.30 -17.40 17.99
CA SER A 90 2.90 -18.72 17.82
C SER A 90 2.78 -19.28 16.40
N GLN A 91 1.76 -18.85 15.65
CA GLN A 91 1.51 -19.23 14.25
C GLN A 91 2.28 -18.37 13.23
N ILE A 92 2.98 -17.32 13.66
CA ILE A 92 3.71 -16.46 12.73
C ILE A 92 5.13 -17.00 12.49
N LYS A 93 5.41 -17.40 11.25
CA LYS A 93 6.70 -17.90 10.78
C LYS A 93 7.25 -17.00 9.66
N PRO A 94 8.58 -16.95 9.45
CA PRO A 94 9.12 -16.20 8.32
C PRO A 94 8.67 -16.77 6.97
N ILE A 95 8.43 -18.08 6.90
CA ILE A 95 7.84 -18.77 5.75
C ILE A 95 6.71 -19.65 6.26
N PRO A 96 5.43 -19.21 6.15
CA PRO A 96 4.28 -19.99 6.56
C PRO A 96 4.12 -21.26 5.73
N ALA A 97 4.06 -22.42 6.39
CA ALA A 97 3.90 -23.72 5.77
C ALA A 97 2.46 -24.23 5.87
N THR A 98 1.85 -24.14 7.05
CA THR A 98 0.50 -24.65 7.30
C THR A 98 -0.59 -23.65 6.90
N GLU A 99 -1.83 -24.12 6.77
CA GLU A 99 -2.99 -23.26 6.50
C GLU A 99 -3.21 -22.24 7.63
N GLU A 100 -3.03 -22.64 8.88
CA GLU A 100 -3.17 -21.78 10.06
C GLU A 100 -2.10 -20.68 10.07
N GLU A 101 -0.84 -21.03 9.80
CA GLU A 101 0.27 -20.06 9.72
C GLU A 101 0.03 -19.05 8.59
N ARG A 102 -0.46 -19.52 7.44
CA ARG A 102 -0.81 -18.66 6.29
C ARG A 102 -1.99 -17.75 6.60
N LYS A 103 -3.01 -18.28 7.29
CA LYS A 103 -4.19 -17.52 7.72
C LYS A 103 -3.78 -16.35 8.60
N TRP A 104 -3.06 -16.59 9.69
CA TRP A 104 -2.66 -15.52 10.62
C TRP A 104 -1.68 -14.54 9.97
N SER A 105 -0.74 -15.02 9.16
CA SER A 105 0.13 -14.13 8.38
C SER A 105 -0.67 -13.25 7.42
N GLY A 106 -1.73 -13.77 6.81
CA GLY A 106 -2.65 -13.01 5.96
C GLY A 106 -3.45 -11.97 6.74
N VAL A 107 -3.94 -12.31 7.95
CA VAL A 107 -4.62 -11.34 8.85
C VAL A 107 -3.68 -10.19 9.21
N LEU A 108 -2.43 -10.49 9.57
CA LEU A 108 -1.41 -9.47 9.87
C LEU A 108 -1.08 -8.63 8.63
N THR A 109 -0.98 -9.24 7.45
CA THR A 109 -0.75 -8.54 6.18
C THR A 109 -1.86 -7.55 5.89
N LYS A 110 -3.11 -7.98 6.05
CA LYS A 110 -4.28 -7.11 5.89
C LYS A 110 -4.25 -5.94 6.87
N LYS A 111 -4.01 -6.21 8.15
CA LYS A 111 -3.92 -5.15 9.18
C LYS A 111 -2.79 -4.16 8.87
N ALA A 112 -1.62 -4.65 8.45
CA ALA A 112 -0.50 -3.81 8.09
C ALA A 112 -0.84 -2.87 6.91
N VAL A 113 -1.50 -3.39 5.87
CA VAL A 113 -1.95 -2.59 4.72
C VAL A 113 -2.97 -1.53 5.13
N GLU A 114 -3.99 -1.89 5.90
CA GLU A 114 -5.03 -0.96 6.39
C GLU A 114 -4.44 0.19 7.21
N VAL A 115 -3.52 -0.12 8.13
CA VAL A 115 -2.89 0.90 8.97
C VAL A 115 -1.93 1.75 8.13
N ALA A 116 -1.14 1.13 7.25
CA ALA A 116 -0.19 1.85 6.40
C ALA A 116 -0.87 2.82 5.45
N ILE A 117 -1.99 2.44 4.82
CA ILE A 117 -2.73 3.37 3.96
C ILE A 117 -3.30 4.53 4.76
N SER A 118 -3.84 4.27 5.96
CA SER A 118 -4.43 5.30 6.82
C SER A 118 -3.42 6.35 7.27
N ARG A 119 -2.14 5.97 7.42
CA ARG A 119 -1.02 6.85 7.76
C ARG A 119 -0.41 7.54 6.53
N HIS A 120 -0.58 6.98 5.34
CA HIS A 120 -0.06 7.54 4.09
C HIS A 120 -0.99 8.60 3.47
N VAL A 121 -2.29 8.30 3.46
CA VAL A 121 -3.35 9.13 2.86
C VAL A 121 -3.63 10.37 3.70
N GLY A 122 -4.04 11.42 3.02
CA GLY A 122 -4.54 12.64 3.65
C GLY A 122 -5.97 12.52 4.18
N TYR A 123 -6.47 13.61 4.74
CA TYR A 123 -7.85 13.74 5.19
C TYR A 123 -8.42 15.12 4.89
N ILE A 124 -9.75 15.18 4.75
CA ILE A 124 -10.51 16.43 4.56
C ILE A 124 -11.18 16.78 5.89
N LYS A 125 -11.00 18.02 6.34
CA LYS A 125 -11.59 18.57 7.56
C LYS A 125 -12.57 19.69 7.22
N ARG A 126 -13.77 19.63 7.80
CA ARG A 126 -14.73 20.74 7.74
C ARG A 126 -14.29 21.86 8.68
N VAL A 127 -14.34 23.10 8.19
CA VAL A 127 -14.06 24.31 8.96
C VAL A 127 -15.28 25.22 8.96
N TYR A 128 -15.52 25.89 10.08
CA TYR A 128 -16.64 26.81 10.28
C TYR A 128 -16.10 28.25 10.30
N GLY A 129 -16.49 29.09 9.33
CA GLY A 129 -16.06 30.48 9.19
C GLY A 129 -16.47 31.12 7.86
N ALA A 130 -16.13 32.40 7.63
CA ALA A 130 -16.49 33.16 6.42
C ALA A 130 -15.61 32.84 5.18
N GLY A 131 -15.21 31.58 5.01
CA GLY A 131 -14.26 31.12 3.97
C GLY A 131 -14.60 29.73 3.43
N LYS A 132 -13.63 29.05 2.81
CA LYS A 132 -13.82 27.68 2.30
C LYS A 132 -14.27 26.74 3.43
N ASN A 133 -15.35 26.00 3.19
CA ASN A 133 -15.98 25.12 4.19
C ASN A 133 -15.14 23.85 4.52
N PHE A 134 -14.15 23.54 3.69
CA PHE A 134 -13.31 22.35 3.81
C PHE A 134 -11.84 22.69 3.57
N LEU A 135 -10.96 21.97 4.27
CA LEU A 135 -9.51 21.98 4.10
C LEU A 135 -9.01 20.55 3.98
N ALA A 136 -8.06 20.31 3.08
CA ALA A 136 -7.39 19.02 2.95
C ALA A 136 -5.97 19.08 3.54
N TYR A 137 -5.53 17.97 4.10
CA TYR A 137 -4.19 17.77 4.65
C TYR A 137 -3.63 16.44 4.15
N GLY A 138 -2.36 16.39 3.79
CA GLY A 138 -1.70 15.14 3.38
C GLY A 138 -2.03 14.72 1.94
N LYS A 139 -1.64 13.48 1.60
CA LYS A 139 -1.59 13.00 0.21
C LYS A 139 -2.95 12.61 -0.31
N ASP A 140 -3.37 13.20 -1.42
CA ASP A 140 -4.55 12.75 -2.15
C ASP A 140 -4.24 11.50 -2.98
N LEU A 141 -5.03 10.44 -2.78
CA LEU A 141 -4.96 9.18 -3.52
C LEU A 141 -6.25 8.92 -4.31
N SER A 142 -7.20 9.86 -4.32
CA SER A 142 -8.50 9.71 -4.99
C SER A 142 -8.38 9.51 -6.50
N MET A 143 -7.29 9.99 -7.10
CA MET A 143 -7.00 9.83 -8.53
C MET A 143 -6.21 8.54 -8.87
N VAL A 144 -5.83 7.74 -7.89
CA VAL A 144 -5.10 6.48 -8.12
C VAL A 144 -5.91 5.55 -9.01
N LYS A 145 -5.32 5.14 -10.14
CA LYS A 145 -5.92 4.23 -11.11
C LYS A 145 -5.47 2.79 -10.89
N TYR A 146 -4.29 2.59 -10.32
CA TYR A 146 -3.70 1.27 -10.10
C TYR A 146 -3.13 1.15 -8.68
N ILE A 147 -3.50 0.07 -8.00
CA ILE A 147 -2.99 -0.31 -6.68
C ILE A 147 -2.17 -1.59 -6.87
N VAL A 148 -0.88 -1.54 -6.59
CA VAL A 148 0.06 -2.64 -6.85
C VAL A 148 0.56 -3.22 -5.53
N GLY A 149 0.48 -4.54 -5.38
CA GLY A 149 1.08 -5.26 -4.27
C GLY A 149 2.41 -5.92 -4.65
N THR A 150 3.44 -5.65 -3.88
CA THR A 150 4.70 -6.40 -3.87
C THR A 150 5.07 -6.79 -2.43
N GLY A 151 6.24 -7.38 -2.23
CA GLY A 151 6.65 -7.92 -0.94
C GLY A 151 6.14 -9.35 -0.74
N GLY A 152 6.87 -10.15 0.04
CA GLY A 152 6.56 -11.57 0.22
C GLY A 152 5.15 -11.81 0.78
N ALA A 153 4.66 -10.90 1.61
CA ALA A 153 3.35 -11.03 2.25
C ALA A 153 2.19 -10.88 1.26
N LEU A 154 2.25 -9.95 0.31
CA LEU A 154 1.19 -9.76 -0.71
C LEU A 154 1.34 -10.70 -1.92
N THR A 155 2.57 -11.13 -2.23
CA THR A 155 2.85 -11.93 -3.44
C THR A 155 2.85 -13.44 -3.21
N ARG A 156 3.10 -13.91 -1.97
CA ARG A 156 3.23 -15.35 -1.66
C ARG A 156 2.12 -15.90 -0.78
N LEU A 157 1.42 -15.06 -0.02
CA LEU A 157 0.25 -15.48 0.74
C LEU A 157 -1.00 -15.45 -0.14
N PRO A 158 -2.00 -16.31 0.14
CA PRO A 158 -3.29 -16.20 -0.53
C PRO A 158 -3.94 -14.84 -0.20
N LYS A 159 -4.85 -14.39 -1.07
CA LYS A 159 -5.70 -13.20 -0.85
C LYS A 159 -4.96 -11.85 -0.82
N GLY A 160 -3.78 -11.75 -1.41
CA GLY A 160 -3.09 -10.46 -1.61
C GLY A 160 -3.96 -9.45 -2.40
N GLU A 161 -4.60 -9.90 -3.48
CA GLU A 161 -5.54 -9.08 -4.26
C GLU A 161 -6.74 -8.63 -3.41
N GLU A 162 -7.42 -9.55 -2.74
CA GLU A 162 -8.56 -9.23 -1.84
C GLU A 162 -8.17 -8.22 -0.75
N THR A 163 -6.94 -8.32 -0.23
CA THR A 163 -6.42 -7.38 0.77
C THR A 163 -6.34 -5.95 0.22
N LEU A 164 -5.84 -5.79 -1.00
CA LEU A 164 -5.73 -4.49 -1.66
C LEU A 164 -7.06 -3.98 -2.23
N GLU A 165 -7.99 -4.86 -2.56
CA GLU A 165 -9.37 -4.48 -2.87
C GLU A 165 -10.05 -3.83 -1.65
N GLY A 166 -9.74 -4.33 -0.44
CA GLY A 166 -10.35 -3.87 0.80
C GLY A 166 -9.99 -2.44 1.24
N ILE A 167 -8.99 -1.78 0.64
CA ILE A 167 -8.62 -0.39 0.98
C ILE A 167 -9.31 0.68 0.14
N LYS A 168 -10.07 0.27 -0.89
CA LYS A 168 -10.79 1.20 -1.74
C LYS A 168 -12.01 1.72 -1.01
N GLU A 169 -12.25 3.03 -1.09
CA GLU A 169 -13.42 3.64 -0.47
C GLU A 169 -14.55 3.78 -1.48
N ILE A 170 -15.75 3.29 -1.10
CA ILE A 170 -16.95 3.31 -1.94
C ILE A 170 -17.80 4.58 -1.67
N LYS A 171 -17.55 5.29 -0.56
CA LYS A 171 -18.29 6.51 -0.22
C LYS A 171 -17.81 7.69 -1.06
N GLU A 172 -18.74 8.41 -1.67
CA GLU A 172 -18.43 9.40 -2.71
C GLU A 172 -17.96 10.77 -2.17
N ASP A 173 -18.49 11.23 -1.04
CA ASP A 173 -18.56 12.68 -0.86
C ASP A 173 -17.29 13.35 -0.30
N LEU A 174 -16.51 12.71 0.58
CA LEU A 174 -15.42 13.37 1.32
C LEU A 174 -14.29 12.41 1.72
N THR A 175 -13.59 11.83 0.74
CA THR A 175 -12.42 10.97 0.99
C THR A 175 -11.29 11.25 0.02
N MET A 176 -10.06 11.01 0.48
CA MET A 176 -8.82 11.08 -0.31
C MET A 176 -8.25 9.68 -0.59
N TYR A 177 -8.99 8.62 -0.24
CA TYR A 177 -8.61 7.23 -0.50
C TYR A 177 -8.79 6.86 -1.98
N PRO A 178 -8.10 5.81 -2.46
CA PRO A 178 -8.38 5.23 -3.78
C PRO A 178 -9.86 4.88 -3.94
N ARG A 179 -10.40 5.19 -5.13
CA ARG A 179 -11.81 4.93 -5.47
C ARG A 179 -12.02 3.49 -5.93
N ALA A 180 -13.29 3.09 -6.03
CA ALA A 180 -13.69 1.72 -6.39
C ALA A 180 -13.19 1.28 -7.78
N GLU A 181 -12.97 2.22 -8.70
CA GLU A 181 -12.54 1.95 -10.08
C GLU A 181 -11.04 1.66 -10.20
N ALA A 182 -10.25 1.96 -9.16
CA ALA A 182 -8.82 1.68 -9.15
C ALA A 182 -8.60 0.17 -9.35
N LYS A 183 -7.70 -0.25 -10.24
CA LYS A 183 -7.43 -1.67 -10.51
C LYS A 183 -6.34 -2.19 -9.58
N VAL A 184 -6.57 -3.34 -8.96
CA VAL A 184 -5.54 -4.03 -8.16
C VAL A 184 -4.69 -4.91 -9.07
N LEU A 185 -3.38 -4.86 -8.86
CA LEU A 185 -2.38 -5.69 -9.54
C LEU A 185 -1.41 -6.27 -8.51
N ILE A 186 -0.83 -7.43 -8.78
CA ILE A 186 0.19 -8.06 -7.94
C ILE A 186 1.47 -8.26 -8.76
N ASP A 187 2.62 -7.97 -8.15
CA ASP A 187 3.94 -8.32 -8.66
C ASP A 187 4.16 -9.84 -8.55
N ASN A 188 3.55 -10.61 -9.44
CA ASN A 188 3.49 -12.08 -9.37
C ASN A 188 4.89 -12.74 -9.39
N MET A 189 5.85 -12.11 -10.05
CA MET A 189 7.23 -12.59 -10.12
C MET A 189 8.09 -12.12 -8.94
N TYR A 190 7.57 -11.18 -8.13
CA TYR A 190 8.27 -10.51 -7.03
C TYR A 190 9.59 -9.86 -7.49
N ILE A 191 9.53 -9.10 -8.58
CA ILE A 191 10.69 -8.49 -9.24
C ILE A 191 10.67 -6.96 -9.26
N MET A 192 9.68 -6.31 -8.64
CA MET A 192 9.53 -4.86 -8.75
C MET A 192 10.78 -4.09 -8.30
N ALA A 193 11.42 -4.51 -7.21
CA ALA A 193 12.70 -3.94 -6.80
C ALA A 193 13.83 -4.18 -7.82
N CYS A 194 13.90 -5.38 -8.42
CA CYS A 194 14.90 -5.69 -9.45
C CYS A 194 14.67 -4.83 -10.71
N ALA A 195 13.42 -4.69 -11.16
CA ALA A 195 13.06 -3.83 -12.29
C ALA A 195 13.37 -2.35 -12.02
N GLY A 196 13.17 -1.90 -10.78
CA GLY A 196 13.55 -0.55 -10.35
C GLY A 196 15.05 -0.28 -10.34
N VAL A 197 15.89 -1.30 -10.11
CA VAL A 197 17.33 -1.19 -10.33
C VAL A 197 17.66 -1.15 -11.81
N LEU A 198 17.07 -2.07 -12.59
CA LEU A 198 17.29 -2.18 -14.03
C LEU A 198 16.90 -0.91 -14.79
N SER A 199 15.87 -0.20 -14.35
CA SER A 199 15.36 1.01 -15.01
C SER A 199 16.39 2.14 -15.14
N ARG A 200 17.46 2.13 -14.34
CA ARG A 200 18.57 3.09 -14.47
C ARG A 200 19.44 2.86 -15.69
N GLU A 201 19.58 1.61 -16.10
CA GLU A 201 20.40 1.20 -17.24
C GLU A 201 19.54 0.95 -18.48
N ASN A 202 18.36 0.34 -18.31
CA ASN A 202 17.45 0.00 -19.39
C ASN A 202 15.98 0.10 -18.95
N LYS A 203 15.36 1.25 -19.23
CA LYS A 203 13.96 1.52 -18.91
C LYS A 203 12.99 0.60 -19.65
N GLU A 204 13.25 0.33 -20.92
CA GLU A 204 12.35 -0.47 -21.76
C GLU A 204 12.28 -1.92 -21.26
N ALA A 205 13.44 -2.53 -20.96
CA ALA A 205 13.49 -3.87 -20.38
C ALA A 205 12.81 -3.93 -19.01
N ALA A 206 13.00 -2.91 -18.16
CA ALA A 206 12.33 -2.82 -16.87
C ALA A 206 10.80 -2.72 -17.02
N ILE A 207 10.30 -1.92 -17.96
CA ILE A 207 8.86 -1.83 -18.26
C ILE A 207 8.31 -3.18 -18.72
N THR A 208 8.98 -3.86 -19.63
CA THR A 208 8.55 -5.17 -20.14
C THR A 208 8.42 -6.18 -19.00
N LEU A 209 9.43 -6.28 -18.15
CA LEU A 209 9.42 -7.17 -16.98
C LEU A 209 8.31 -6.80 -15.99
N LEU A 210 8.11 -5.51 -15.72
CA LEU A 210 7.03 -5.07 -14.83
C LEU A 210 5.66 -5.45 -15.41
N LYS A 211 5.41 -5.25 -16.70
CA LYS A 211 4.15 -5.64 -17.34
C LYS A 211 3.91 -7.15 -17.24
N GLU A 212 4.94 -7.95 -17.52
CA GLU A 212 4.85 -9.40 -17.39
C GLU A 212 4.51 -9.83 -15.95
N SER A 213 5.18 -9.25 -14.95
CA SER A 213 4.90 -9.53 -13.54
C SER A 213 3.49 -9.10 -13.11
N LEU A 214 3.01 -7.97 -13.63
CA LEU A 214 1.68 -7.41 -13.35
C LEU A 214 0.57 -8.01 -14.22
N LYS A 215 0.91 -8.92 -15.15
CA LYS A 215 0.00 -9.53 -16.13
C LYS A 215 -0.75 -8.49 -16.99
N LEU A 216 -0.01 -7.50 -17.49
CA LEU A 216 -0.48 -6.42 -18.36
C LEU A 216 0.01 -6.55 -19.80
#